data_AF-A0A0J7YPL2-F1
#
_entry.id   AF-A0A0J7YPL2-F1
#
_cell.length_a   1.000
_cell.length_b   1.000
_cell.length_c   1.000
_cell.angle_alpha   90.00
_cell.angle_beta   90.00
_cell.angle_gamma   90.00
#
_symmetry.space_group_name_H-M   'P 1'
#
loop_
_entity.id
_entity.type
_entity.pdbx_description
1 polymer ?
#
loop_
_entity_poly.entity_id
_entity_poly.type
_entity_poly.pdbx_seq_one_letter_code
_entity_poly.pdbx_strand_id
1 'polypeptide(L)'
;PAVSIGNVGQLCVDLLINTEKTFHLKKIGILTSKFVLPLVGYLGANSNQLTLALEVYHSSEWGITVVQQRTPVIIGKHDEFCEEVSQWIESIGFASVLVLASSPAYRRSDRQLQGDSPDAIFGFKRRL
;
A
#
# COMPACT_ATOMS: atom_id res chain seq x y z
N PRO A 1 -0.38 0.44 -0.44
CA PRO A 1 -1.67 0.31 -1.15
C PRO A 1 -2.79 0.19 -0.12
N ALA A 2 -3.90 0.90 -0.31
CA ALA A 2 -5.06 0.73 0.55
C ALA A 2 -5.84 -0.52 0.13
N VAL A 3 -6.25 -1.35 1.10
CA VAL A 3 -7.19 -2.44 0.88
C VAL A 3 -8.55 -1.82 0.53
N SER A 4 -8.85 -1.79 -0.76
CA SER A 4 -9.94 -1.03 -1.35
C SER A 4 -10.70 -1.89 -2.36
N ILE A 5 -11.72 -1.34 -3.01
CA ILE A 5 -12.64 -2.10 -3.87
C ILE A 5 -11.86 -2.89 -4.94
N GLY A 6 -12.12 -4.19 -5.00
CA GLY A 6 -11.50 -5.10 -5.97
C GLY A 6 -9.99 -5.29 -5.77
N ASN A 7 -9.43 -4.90 -4.62
CA ASN A 7 -8.01 -5.05 -4.30
C ASN A 7 -7.06 -4.43 -5.33
N VAL A 8 -7.55 -3.45 -6.11
CA VAL A 8 -6.83 -2.89 -7.26
C VAL A 8 -5.48 -2.30 -6.85
N GLY A 9 -5.42 -1.60 -5.70
CA GLY A 9 -4.15 -1.08 -5.18
C GLY A 9 -3.14 -2.20 -4.85
N GLN A 10 -3.60 -3.30 -4.27
CA GLN A 10 -2.75 -4.45 -3.93
C GLN A 10 -2.26 -5.16 -5.20
N LEU A 11 -3.14 -5.36 -6.18
CA LEU A 11 -2.80 -5.96 -7.48
C LEU A 11 -1.84 -5.09 -8.30
N CYS A 12 -2.01 -3.77 -8.25
CA CYS A 12 -1.08 -2.83 -8.87
C CYS A 12 0.32 -2.98 -8.26
N VAL A 13 0.42 -3.08 -6.94
CA VAL A 13 1.69 -3.34 -6.25
C VAL A 13 2.27 -4.71 -6.60
N ASP A 14 1.43 -5.74 -6.74
CA ASP A 14 1.90 -7.06 -7.22
C ASP A 14 2.54 -6.97 -8.61
N LEU A 15 1.91 -6.25 -9.53
CA LEU A 15 2.47 -6.04 -10.87
C LEU A 15 3.79 -5.26 -10.80
N LEU A 16 3.87 -4.20 -9.99
CA LEU A 16 5.10 -3.42 -9.82
C LEU A 16 6.25 -4.30 -9.30
N ILE A 17 6.00 -5.10 -8.26
CA ILE A 17 7.00 -5.99 -7.67
C ILE A 17 7.45 -7.07 -8.66
N ASN A 18 6.52 -7.68 -9.38
CA ASN A 18 6.82 -8.79 -10.30
C ASN A 18 7.36 -8.31 -11.66
N THR A 19 7.33 -7.01 -11.95
CA THR A 19 8.00 -6.42 -13.13
C THR A 19 9.48 -6.19 -12.83
N GLU A 20 10.18 -7.27 -12.45
CA GLU A 20 11.56 -7.24 -11.96
C GLU A 20 12.51 -6.61 -12.98
N LYS A 21 12.31 -6.91 -14.27
CA LYS A 21 13.12 -6.38 -15.38
C LYS A 21 13.10 -4.85 -15.51
N THR A 22 12.14 -4.17 -14.89
CA THR A 22 11.99 -2.71 -14.97
C THR A 22 12.36 -2.05 -13.67
N PHE A 23 11.79 -2.52 -12.56
CA PHE A 23 11.91 -1.81 -11.28
C PHE A 23 12.92 -2.42 -10.32
N HIS A 24 13.40 -3.65 -10.53
CA HIS A 24 14.37 -4.34 -9.65
C HIS A 24 14.00 -4.27 -8.15
N LEU A 25 12.71 -4.38 -7.83
CA LEU A 25 12.20 -4.32 -6.47
C LEU A 25 12.57 -5.61 -5.71
N LYS A 26 13.32 -5.47 -4.63
CA LYS A 26 13.69 -6.60 -3.75
C LYS A 26 13.02 -6.46 -2.40
N LYS A 27 12.55 -7.58 -1.84
CA LYS A 27 12.02 -7.62 -0.47
C LYS A 27 13.16 -7.29 0.50
N ILE A 28 13.05 -6.18 1.23
CA ILE A 28 14.05 -5.74 2.21
C ILE A 28 13.61 -5.94 3.66
N GLY A 29 12.33 -6.22 3.88
CA GLY A 29 11.81 -6.39 5.23
C GLY A 29 10.31 -6.60 5.28
N ILE A 30 9.79 -6.56 6.50
CA ILE A 30 8.37 -6.70 6.82
C ILE A 30 7.98 -5.61 7.81
N LEU A 31 6.72 -5.20 7.80
CA LEU A 31 6.16 -4.37 8.87
C LEU A 31 5.36 -5.28 9.79
N THR A 32 5.60 -5.19 11.10
CA THR A 32 4.85 -5.93 12.10
C THR A 32 3.84 -4.99 12.74
N SER A 33 2.56 -5.28 12.54
CA SER A 33 1.45 -4.52 13.12
C SER A 33 0.49 -5.47 13.81
N LYS A 34 0.08 -5.14 15.04
CA LYS A 34 -0.99 -5.85 15.75
C LYS A 34 -2.39 -5.49 15.23
N PHE A 35 -2.48 -4.49 14.36
CA PHE A 35 -3.74 -3.98 13.82
C PHE A 35 -4.11 -4.61 12.48
N VAL A 36 -3.25 -5.45 11.90
CA VAL A 36 -3.49 -6.14 10.63
C VAL A 36 -3.66 -7.63 10.89
N LEU A 37 -4.58 -8.27 10.16
CA LEU A 37 -4.78 -9.71 10.32
C LEU A 37 -3.49 -10.47 9.94
N PRO A 38 -3.01 -11.41 10.77
CA PRO A 38 -1.79 -12.14 10.50
C PRO A 38 -1.95 -13.03 9.27
N LEU A 39 -0.88 -13.11 8.47
CA LEU A 39 -0.80 -13.97 7.30
C LEU A 39 0.59 -14.58 7.23
N VAL A 40 0.63 -15.89 6.97
CA VAL A 40 1.82 -16.59 6.52
C VAL A 40 1.40 -17.48 5.35
N GLY A 41 2.11 -17.40 4.25
CA GLY A 41 1.90 -18.26 3.09
C GLY A 41 3.17 -18.41 2.26
N TYR A 42 3.07 -19.11 1.15
CA TYR A 42 4.12 -19.15 0.14
C TYR A 42 3.84 -18.12 -0.96
N LEU A 43 4.89 -17.46 -1.46
CA LEU A 43 4.78 -16.46 -2.52
C LEU A 43 4.23 -17.03 -3.85
N GLY A 44 4.31 -18.35 -4.02
CA GLY A 44 3.74 -19.09 -5.14
C GLY A 44 3.80 -20.59 -4.90
N ALA A 45 3.10 -21.38 -5.73
CA ALA A 45 2.90 -22.82 -5.52
C ALA A 45 4.19 -23.64 -5.34
N ASN A 46 5.30 -23.20 -5.95
CA ASN A 46 6.61 -23.86 -5.86
C ASN A 46 7.71 -22.95 -5.28
N SER A 47 7.32 -21.90 -4.55
CA SER A 47 8.28 -20.97 -3.97
C SER A 47 8.67 -21.39 -2.56
N ASN A 48 9.98 -21.38 -2.25
CA ASN A 48 10.48 -21.52 -0.89
C ASN A 48 10.44 -20.18 -0.11
N GLN A 49 9.90 -19.12 -0.71
CA GLN A 49 9.81 -17.81 -0.08
C GLN A 49 8.46 -17.64 0.61
N LEU A 50 8.51 -17.22 1.87
CA LEU A 50 7.33 -16.89 2.65
C LEU A 50 6.80 -15.50 2.27
N THR A 51 5.47 -15.41 2.13
CA THR A 51 4.73 -14.15 2.08
C THR A 51 4.06 -13.88 3.42
N LEU A 52 4.07 -12.62 3.84
CA LEU A 52 3.53 -12.14 5.11
C LEU A 52 2.49 -11.02 4.89
N ALA A 53 1.83 -10.60 5.96
CA ALA A 53 0.76 -9.59 5.90
C ALA A 53 1.20 -8.24 5.32
N LEU A 54 2.36 -7.73 5.76
CA LEU A 54 2.93 -6.45 5.32
C LEU A 54 4.40 -6.65 4.95
N GLU A 55 4.72 -6.43 3.68
CA GLU A 55 6.05 -6.67 3.13
C GLU A 55 6.60 -5.38 2.52
N VAL A 56 7.90 -5.12 2.73
CA VAL A 56 8.56 -3.91 2.23
C VAL A 56 9.54 -4.30 1.14
N TYR A 57 9.38 -3.67 -0.02
CA TYR A 57 10.22 -3.83 -1.19
C TYR A 57 10.93 -2.51 -1.49
N HIS A 58 12.17 -2.58 -1.96
CA HIS A 58 12.94 -1.40 -2.31
C HIS A 58 13.71 -1.61 -3.61
N SER A 59 13.80 -0.54 -4.38
CA SER A 59 14.63 -0.45 -5.57
C SER A 59 15.65 0.66 -5.39
N SER A 60 16.92 0.28 -5.30
CA SER A 60 18.02 1.23 -5.17
C SER A 60 18.26 2.01 -6.46
N GLU A 61 17.90 1.43 -7.61
CA GLU A 61 18.05 2.08 -8.92
C GLU A 61 17.06 3.25 -9.08
N TRP A 62 15.81 3.02 -8.69
CA TRP A 62 14.74 4.01 -8.82
C TRP A 62 14.54 4.86 -7.57
N GLY A 63 15.19 4.53 -6.45
CA GLY A 63 15.01 5.20 -5.17
C GLY A 63 13.59 5.07 -4.61
N ILE A 64 12.85 4.02 -4.99
CA ILE A 64 11.47 3.82 -4.56
C ILE A 64 11.37 2.69 -3.52
N THR A 65 10.49 2.90 -2.55
CA THR A 65 10.11 1.88 -1.56
C THR A 65 8.62 1.62 -1.69
N VAL A 66 8.26 0.35 -1.77
CA VAL A 66 6.88 -0.12 -1.97
C VAL A 66 6.51 -1.03 -0.82
N VAL A 67 5.43 -0.70 -0.11
CA VAL A 67 4.83 -1.60 0.87
C VAL A 67 3.74 -2.40 0.17
N GLN A 68 3.72 -3.72 0.38
CA GLN A 68 2.63 -4.58 -0.04
C GLN A 68 1.83 -5.03 1.19
N GLN A 69 0.52 -4.82 1.15
CA GLN A 69 -0.41 -5.24 2.20
C GLN A 69 -1.30 -6.35 1.64
N ARG A 70 -1.23 -7.55 2.23
CA ARG A 70 -1.99 -8.74 1.78
C ARG A 70 -3.31 -8.92 2.51
N THR A 71 -3.38 -8.50 3.77
CA THR A 71 -4.55 -8.68 4.64
C THR A 71 -5.17 -7.36 5.06
N PRO A 72 -6.48 -7.33 5.35
CA PRO A 72 -7.13 -6.12 5.80
C PRO A 72 -6.68 -5.74 7.22
N VAL A 73 -6.86 -4.46 7.53
CA VAL A 73 -6.78 -3.94 8.90
C VAL A 73 -7.97 -4.49 9.69
N ILE A 74 -7.76 -4.77 10.97
CA ILE A 74 -8.81 -5.19 11.91
C ILE A 74 -9.87 -4.08 11.98
N ILE A 75 -11.15 -4.49 11.95
CA ILE A 75 -12.28 -3.58 12.01
C ILE A 75 -12.16 -2.69 13.25
N GLY A 76 -12.28 -1.38 13.05
CA GLY A 76 -12.16 -0.38 14.13
C GLY A 76 -10.72 -0.06 14.55
N LYS A 77 -9.71 -0.54 13.81
CA LYS A 77 -8.27 -0.25 14.06
C LYS A 77 -7.57 0.54 12.95
N HIS A 78 -8.36 1.17 12.08
CA HIS A 78 -7.81 1.94 10.96
C HIS A 78 -7.01 3.15 11.41
N ASP A 79 -7.49 3.91 12.39
CA ASP A 79 -6.82 5.12 12.85
C ASP A 79 -5.48 4.78 13.51
N GLU A 80 -5.44 3.76 14.39
CA GLU A 80 -4.21 3.32 15.02
C GLU A 80 -3.21 2.73 14.02
N PHE A 81 -3.68 2.01 13.00
CA PHE A 81 -2.82 1.50 11.94
C PHE A 81 -2.26 2.64 11.07
N CYS A 82 -3.09 3.63 10.73
CA CYS A 82 -2.65 4.81 9.98
C CYS A 82 -1.60 5.62 10.75
N GLU A 83 -1.78 5.79 12.06
CA GLU A 83 -0.80 6.46 12.92
C GLU A 83 0.53 5.69 12.95
N GLU A 84 0.50 4.37 13.15
CA GLU A 84 1.69 3.51 13.15
C GLU A 84 2.46 3.59 11.81
N VAL A 85 1.74 3.55 10.68
CA VAL A 85 2.34 3.68 9.35
C VAL A 85 2.89 5.08 9.12
N SER A 86 2.21 6.12 9.61
CA SER A 86 2.66 7.51 9.47
C SER A 86 3.95 7.75 10.23
N GLN A 87 4.04 7.27 11.47
CA GLN A 87 5.26 7.34 12.28
C GLN A 87 6.42 6.59 11.62
N TRP A 88 6.15 5.40 11.04
CA TRP A 88 7.17 4.67 10.27
C TRP A 88 7.65 5.47 9.06
N ILE A 89 6.75 6.03 8.25
CA ILE A 89 7.08 6.87 7.09
C ILE A 89 7.95 8.06 7.51
N GLU A 90 7.56 8.77 8.57
CA GLU A 90 8.28 9.93 9.08
C GLU A 90 9.68 9.57 9.58
N SER A 91 9.81 8.44 10.29
CA SER A 91 11.11 7.96 10.80
C SER A 91 12.14 7.67 9.70
N ILE A 92 11.68 7.28 8.51
CA ILE A 92 12.55 7.01 7.35
C ILE A 92 12.88 8.29 6.59
N GLY A 93 12.01 9.30 6.64
CA GLY A 93 12.21 10.59 5.97
C GLY A 93 11.97 10.54 4.46
N PHE A 94 10.93 9.84 4.00
CA PHE A 94 10.56 9.80 2.58
C PHE A 94 10.22 11.20 2.05
N ALA A 95 10.78 11.57 0.90
CA ALA A 95 10.52 12.86 0.26
C ALA A 95 9.05 13.04 -0.16
N SER A 96 8.38 11.94 -0.53
CA SER A 96 6.97 11.93 -0.93
C SER A 96 6.36 10.54 -0.71
N VAL A 97 5.06 10.50 -0.45
CA VAL A 97 4.30 9.25 -0.25
C VAL A 97 3.13 9.20 -1.24
N LEU A 98 2.98 8.07 -1.92
CA LEU A 98 1.86 7.80 -2.81
C LEU A 98 0.97 6.69 -2.24
N VAL A 99 -0.32 6.98 -2.09
CA VAL A 99 -1.33 5.99 -1.65
C VAL A 99 -2.12 5.51 -2.87
N LEU A 100 -1.98 4.22 -3.19
CA LEU A 100 -2.76 3.56 -4.24
C LEU A 100 -4.09 3.06 -3.67
N ALA A 101 -5.21 3.59 -4.16
CA ALA A 101 -6.56 3.21 -3.76
C ALA A 101 -7.51 3.19 -4.96
N SER A 102 -8.59 2.41 -4.87
CA SER A 102 -9.66 2.40 -5.85
C SER A 102 -10.95 3.01 -5.31
N SER A 103 -11.79 3.49 -6.22
CA SER A 103 -13.11 4.05 -5.94
C SER A 103 -14.10 3.57 -6.99
N PRO A 104 -15.36 3.24 -6.63
CA PRO A 104 -16.30 2.69 -7.58
C PRO A 104 -16.75 3.80 -8.54
N ALA A 105 -16.86 3.48 -9.83
CA ALA A 105 -17.16 4.46 -10.87
C ALA A 105 -18.50 5.17 -10.67
N TYR A 106 -19.51 4.49 -10.10
CA TYR A 106 -20.83 5.06 -9.83
C TYR A 106 -20.84 6.09 -8.67
N ARG A 107 -19.77 6.19 -7.88
CA ARG A 107 -19.60 7.24 -6.85
C ARG A 107 -18.78 8.43 -7.34
N ARG A 108 -18.38 8.46 -8.61
CA ARG A 108 -17.67 9.60 -9.19
C ARG A 108 -18.67 10.71 -9.47
N SER A 109 -18.39 11.90 -8.96
CA SER A 109 -19.06 13.13 -9.40
C SER A 109 -18.61 13.50 -10.82
N ASP A 110 -19.42 14.24 -11.56
CA ASP A 110 -19.11 14.68 -12.92
C ASP A 110 -17.77 15.42 -13.01
N ARG A 111 -17.37 16.14 -11.95
CA ARG A 111 -16.06 16.81 -11.84
C ARG A 111 -14.90 15.82 -11.87
N GLN A 112 -15.03 14.70 -11.17
CA GLN A 112 -14.01 13.64 -11.14
C GLN A 112 -13.93 12.85 -12.46
N LEU A 113 -14.97 12.91 -13.29
CA LEU A 113 -14.96 12.34 -14.64
C LEU A 113 -14.23 13.24 -15.64
N GLN A 114 -14.15 14.55 -15.37
CA GLN A 114 -13.47 15.54 -16.21
C GLN A 114 -11.96 15.62 -15.94
N GLY A 115 -11.44 14.86 -14.98
CA GLY A 115 -10.01 14.81 -14.65
C GLY A 115 -9.55 15.86 -13.65
N ASP A 116 -10.46 16.64 -13.08
CA ASP A 116 -10.12 17.53 -11.97
C ASP A 116 -9.70 16.70 -10.75
N SER A 117 -8.57 17.10 -10.15
CA SER A 117 -7.93 16.45 -9.01
C SER A 117 -8.97 16.07 -7.94
N PRO A 118 -8.91 14.85 -7.36
CA PRO A 118 -9.80 14.49 -6.29
C PRO A 118 -9.57 15.42 -5.10
N ASP A 119 -10.56 16.24 -4.76
CA ASP A 119 -10.74 16.73 -3.39
C ASP A 119 -10.70 15.48 -2.49
N ALA A 120 -9.62 15.35 -1.73
CA ALA A 120 -9.29 14.28 -0.78
C ALA A 120 -10.42 13.25 -0.55
N ILE A 121 -10.48 12.21 -1.39
CA ILE A 121 -11.41 11.08 -1.21
C ILE A 121 -11.11 10.35 0.12
N PHE A 122 -9.89 10.49 0.63
CA PHE A 122 -9.52 10.17 1.99
C PHE A 122 -9.19 11.48 2.71
N GLY A 123 -10.13 11.97 3.51
CA GLY A 123 -9.99 13.23 4.24
C GLY A 123 -8.85 13.18 5.26
N PHE A 124 -7.63 13.52 4.83
CA PHE A 124 -6.59 14.00 5.72
C PHE A 124 -6.66 15.53 5.71
N LYS A 125 -7.57 16.09 6.52
CA LYS A 125 -7.50 17.52 6.84
C LYS A 125 -6.25 17.70 7.71
N ARG A 126 -5.17 18.25 7.14
CA ARG A 126 -4.13 18.93 7.92
C ARG A 126 -4.85 19.97 8.78
N ARG A 127 -5.02 19.71 10.07
CA ARG A 127 -5.13 20.77 11.07
C ARG A 127 -3.71 21.25 11.32
N LEU A 128 -3.38 22.39 10.73
CA LEU A 128 -2.46 23.33 11.35
C LEU A 128 -3.28 24.17 12.34
#